data_AF-A0A1D6M251-F1
#
_entry.id   AF-A0A1D6M251-F1
#
_cell.length_a   1.000
_cell.length_b   1.000
_cell.length_c   1.000
_cell.angle_alpha   90.00
_cell.angle_beta   90.00
_cell.angle_gamma   90.00
#
_symmetry.space_group_name_H-M   'P 1'
#
loop_
_entity.id
_entity.type
_entity.pdbx_description
1 polymer ?
#
loop_
_entity_poly.entity_id
_entity_poly.type
_entity_poly.pdbx_seq_one_letter_code
_entity_poly.pdbx_strand_id
1 'polypeptide(L)'
;MISARTAAASPASLWKRGGQSEGGGSCDGCRTYRNTLRRAAAAKVRALPSRAVEAVKMGSAAEVEQEEAEVAAAADGVVVEDHYGEDSATEELPIMPWAFSVASGYTLLRDPHHNKGLAFTEKERDAHHLRGLLPPAVVPQELQIKKIMHNLRQYQVPLQRYMAMMDLQERNERLFYKLLIDNVEELLPVVYTPTVGEACQKYGSIFRQPQGLYVSLRDKGKVLEVLRNWPHRNIQVICVTDGERILGLGDLGSQGMGIPVGKLALYTALGGVRPSACLPITIDVGTNNEKLLNDEFYIGLRQKRATGEEYHELMEEFMAAVKQIYGEKVLIQFEDFANHNAFNLLAKYSKSHLVFNDDIQGTASVVLAGLLAALKVVGGTLAEHTYLFLGAGEAGTGIAELIALEISKQTSAPIEECRKKIWLVDSKGLIVDSRKNSVQSFKKPWAHEHEPLTTLYDAVQF
;
A
#
# COMPACT_ATOMS: atom_id res chain seq x y z
N MET A 1 -8.81 38.50 9.47
CA MET A 1 -10.11 38.51 8.77
C MET A 1 -9.90 39.05 7.36
N ILE A 2 -9.64 38.19 6.37
CA ILE A 2 -9.93 38.45 4.95
C ILE A 2 -10.32 37.08 4.37
N SER A 3 -11.54 37.02 3.86
CA SER A 3 -12.22 35.86 3.27
C SER A 3 -11.94 35.83 1.77
N ALA A 4 -11.49 34.69 1.24
CA ALA A 4 -11.45 34.46 -0.20
C ALA A 4 -12.59 33.49 -0.57
N ARG A 5 -13.68 34.07 -1.07
CA ARG A 5 -14.70 33.38 -1.88
C ARG A 5 -14.24 33.42 -3.33
N THR A 6 -14.22 32.29 -4.01
CA THR A 6 -14.27 32.24 -5.47
C THR A 6 -15.31 31.21 -5.89
N ALA A 7 -16.36 31.72 -6.52
CA ALA A 7 -17.30 30.96 -7.33
C ALA A 7 -16.91 31.19 -8.80
N ALA A 8 -16.86 30.14 -9.61
CA ALA A 8 -17.04 30.27 -11.05
C ALA A 8 -17.48 28.92 -11.65
N ALA A 9 -18.47 29.01 -12.54
CA ALA A 9 -19.22 27.93 -13.14
C ALA A 9 -18.50 27.24 -14.32
N SER A 10 -18.99 26.05 -14.66
CA SER A 10 -18.68 25.24 -15.85
C SER A 10 -18.97 25.99 -17.17
N PRO A 11 -18.37 25.55 -18.29
CA PRO A 11 -19.23 24.95 -19.30
C PRO A 11 -18.69 23.66 -19.93
N ALA A 12 -19.64 22.78 -20.21
CA ALA A 12 -19.47 21.55 -20.96
C ALA A 12 -19.32 21.76 -22.47
N SER A 13 -18.77 20.73 -23.11
CA SER A 13 -19.00 20.29 -24.50
C SER A 13 -18.48 21.18 -25.63
N LEU A 14 -17.50 20.64 -26.36
CA LEU A 14 -17.39 20.68 -27.82
C LEU A 14 -16.44 19.54 -28.22
N TRP A 15 -16.52 19.08 -29.47
CA TRP A 15 -15.85 17.92 -30.10
C TRP A 15 -16.80 16.77 -30.46
N LYS A 16 -17.67 17.10 -31.43
CA LYS A 16 -18.25 16.16 -32.40
C LYS A 16 -18.06 16.77 -33.80
N ARG A 17 -17.30 16.06 -34.64
CA ARG A 17 -17.23 16.01 -36.13
C ARG A 17 -16.01 15.13 -36.41
N GLY A 18 -16.01 14.06 -37.18
CA GLY A 18 -16.87 13.62 -38.28
C GLY A 18 -15.93 13.20 -39.42
N GLY A 19 -16.18 12.07 -40.09
CA GLY A 19 -15.56 11.75 -41.39
C GLY A 19 -14.98 10.35 -41.52
N GLN A 20 -15.70 9.48 -42.23
CA GLN A 20 -15.22 8.24 -42.82
C GLN A 20 -14.30 8.53 -44.02
N SER A 21 -13.30 7.67 -44.26
CA SER A 21 -12.88 7.27 -45.61
C SER A 21 -12.05 5.98 -45.56
N GLU A 22 -12.51 4.97 -46.29
CA GLU A 22 -11.79 3.73 -46.61
C GLU A 22 -10.65 3.99 -47.60
N GLY A 23 -9.58 3.21 -47.53
CA GLY A 23 -8.51 3.20 -48.53
C GLY A 23 -7.35 2.31 -48.10
N GLY A 24 -7.31 1.08 -48.65
CA GLY A 24 -6.33 0.06 -48.30
C GLY A 24 -4.88 0.37 -48.70
N GLY A 25 -3.96 -0.18 -47.91
CA GLY A 25 -2.53 -0.28 -48.21
C GLY A 25 -1.94 -1.44 -47.41
N SER A 26 -1.70 -2.56 -48.09
CA SER A 26 -0.96 -3.72 -47.60
C SER A 26 0.53 -3.39 -47.55
N CYS A 27 1.21 -3.71 -46.44
CA CYS A 27 2.61 -4.11 -46.48
C CYS A 27 2.97 -5.04 -45.31
N ASP A 28 3.85 -5.99 -45.62
CA ASP A 28 4.13 -7.23 -44.91
C ASP A 28 4.75 -7.09 -43.52
N GLY A 29 4.30 -7.97 -42.62
CA GLY A 29 4.92 -8.17 -41.31
C GLY A 29 4.15 -9.12 -40.38
N CYS A 30 3.33 -10.04 -40.91
CA CYS A 30 2.53 -10.95 -40.09
C CYS A 30 2.78 -12.41 -40.50
N ARG A 31 4.00 -12.90 -40.23
CA ARG A 31 4.32 -14.33 -40.27
C ARG A 31 5.44 -14.60 -39.25
N THR A 32 5.03 -14.91 -38.02
CA THR A 32 5.59 -15.98 -37.17
C THR A 32 5.13 -15.78 -35.73
N TYR A 33 3.93 -16.23 -35.36
CA TYR A 33 3.61 -16.60 -33.97
C TYR A 33 2.40 -17.55 -33.93
N ARG A 34 2.52 -18.66 -34.67
CA ARG A 34 1.69 -19.86 -34.50
C ARG A 34 2.63 -21.05 -34.61
N ASN A 35 3.20 -21.43 -33.47
CA ASN A 35 3.60 -22.79 -33.08
C ASN A 35 4.75 -22.74 -32.06
N THR A 36 4.39 -22.66 -30.77
CA THR A 36 5.19 -23.30 -29.72
C THR A 36 4.26 -23.80 -28.62
N LEU A 37 3.86 -25.04 -28.87
CA LEU A 37 3.36 -26.09 -28.00
C LEU A 37 3.43 -25.85 -26.48
N ARG A 38 2.23 -25.99 -25.89
CA ARG A 38 1.97 -26.41 -24.51
C ARG A 38 2.90 -27.55 -24.08
N ARG A 39 3.69 -27.35 -23.02
CA ARG A 39 4.12 -28.43 -22.12
C ARG A 39 3.35 -28.27 -20.80
N ALA A 40 2.16 -28.87 -20.75
CA ALA A 40 1.54 -29.23 -19.50
C ALA A 40 2.05 -30.63 -19.14
N ALA A 41 2.74 -30.77 -18.01
CA ALA A 41 3.07 -32.07 -17.46
C ALA A 41 1.75 -32.74 -17.02
N ALA A 42 1.38 -33.83 -17.70
CA ALA A 42 0.25 -34.65 -17.32
C ALA A 42 0.67 -35.57 -16.16
N ALA A 43 0.29 -35.23 -14.93
CA ALA A 43 0.32 -36.18 -13.83
C ALA A 43 -0.88 -37.13 -13.97
N LYS A 44 -0.63 -38.40 -14.32
CA LYS A 44 -1.62 -39.47 -14.25
C LYS A 44 -1.80 -39.86 -12.78
N VAL A 45 -2.90 -39.46 -12.16
CA VAL A 45 -3.34 -40.01 -10.87
C VAL A 45 -4.09 -41.31 -11.16
N ARG A 46 -3.61 -42.43 -10.60
CA ARG A 46 -4.28 -43.74 -10.66
C ARG A 46 -5.14 -43.87 -9.42
N ALA A 47 -6.46 -44.04 -9.58
CA ALA A 47 -7.36 -44.30 -8.46
C ALA A 47 -7.10 -45.71 -7.90
N LEU A 48 -6.93 -45.80 -6.58
CA LEU A 48 -6.97 -47.07 -5.84
C LEU A 48 -8.45 -47.50 -5.66
N PRO A 49 -8.78 -48.79 -5.77
CA PRO A 49 -10.15 -49.25 -5.60
C PRO A 49 -10.59 -49.13 -4.13
N SER A 50 -11.85 -48.76 -3.93
CA SER A 50 -12.51 -48.65 -2.63
C SER A 50 -12.54 -50.00 -1.90
N ARG A 51 -11.89 -50.08 -0.74
CA ARG A 51 -12.09 -51.18 0.22
C ARG A 51 -13.36 -50.91 1.03
N ALA A 52 -14.26 -51.89 1.06
CA ALA A 52 -15.40 -51.91 1.95
C ALA A 52 -14.93 -51.96 3.42
N VAL A 53 -15.56 -51.16 4.28
CA VAL A 53 -15.32 -51.18 5.72
C VAL A 53 -16.25 -52.26 6.32
N GLU A 54 -15.69 -53.38 6.75
CA GLU A 54 -16.38 -54.32 7.64
C GLU A 54 -16.20 -53.89 9.09
N ALA A 55 -17.27 -54.05 9.89
CA ALA A 55 -17.33 -53.65 11.28
C ALA A 55 -16.39 -54.49 12.16
N VAL A 56 -15.50 -53.81 12.90
CA VAL A 56 -14.59 -54.46 13.85
C VAL A 56 -15.26 -54.57 15.22
N LYS A 57 -15.32 -55.80 15.75
CA LYS A 57 -15.68 -56.11 17.14
C LYS A 57 -14.54 -55.69 18.08
N MET A 58 -14.90 -55.16 19.25
CA MET A 58 -13.93 -54.83 20.31
C MET A 58 -13.28 -56.10 20.89
N GLY A 59 -11.95 -56.15 20.86
CA GLY A 59 -11.08 -57.14 21.52
C GLY A 59 -10.11 -56.44 22.50
N SER A 60 -9.67 -57.17 23.53
CA SER A 60 -9.10 -56.66 24.78
C SER A 60 -7.65 -56.13 24.72
N ALA A 61 -7.31 -55.31 25.73
CA ALA A 61 -6.10 -54.51 25.93
C ALA A 61 -4.75 -55.25 26.12
N ALA A 62 -4.57 -56.44 25.53
CA ALA A 62 -3.32 -57.22 25.68
C ALA A 62 -2.57 -57.47 24.36
N GLU A 63 -3.07 -57.00 23.22
CA GLU A 63 -2.42 -57.17 21.90
C GLU A 63 -1.68 -55.91 21.41
N VAL A 64 -1.65 -54.82 22.20
CA VAL A 64 -1.08 -53.53 21.79
C VAL A 64 0.44 -53.43 22.02
N GLU A 65 1.04 -54.29 22.85
CA GLU A 65 2.47 -54.17 23.21
C GLU A 65 3.45 -54.88 22.25
N GLN A 66 2.98 -55.62 21.23
CA GLN A 66 3.86 -56.29 20.25
C GLN A 66 3.94 -55.62 18.87
N GLU A 67 3.02 -54.71 18.53
CA GLU A 67 3.09 -53.95 17.26
C GLU A 67 3.98 -52.70 17.35
N GLU A 68 4.28 -52.18 18.54
CA GLU A 68 5.15 -51.00 18.72
C GLU A 68 6.65 -51.31 18.49
N ALA A 69 7.07 -52.58 18.52
CA ALA A 69 8.47 -52.97 18.38
C ALA A 69 8.94 -53.16 16.92
N GLU A 70 8.05 -53.39 15.97
CA GLU A 70 8.42 -53.63 14.55
C GLU A 70 8.30 -52.39 13.64
N VAL A 71 7.62 -51.32 14.09
CA VAL A 71 7.55 -50.06 13.31
C VAL A 71 8.78 -49.17 13.52
N ALA A 72 9.57 -49.43 14.58
CA ALA A 72 10.79 -48.67 14.88
C ALA A 72 11.98 -48.99 13.94
N ALA A 73 11.90 -50.04 13.11
CA ALA A 73 13.02 -50.49 12.26
C ALA A 73 12.88 -50.13 10.77
N ALA A 74 11.82 -49.42 10.35
CA ALA A 74 11.57 -49.08 8.94
C ALA A 74 11.56 -47.57 8.64
N ALA A 75 12.19 -46.77 9.50
CA ALA A 75 12.30 -45.31 9.33
C ALA A 75 13.69 -44.86 8.85
N ASP A 76 14.38 -45.64 8.02
CA ASP A 76 15.50 -45.14 7.20
C ASP A 76 14.95 -44.68 5.84
N GLY A 77 14.26 -43.53 5.88
CA GLY A 77 13.77 -42.82 4.72
C GLY A 77 14.73 -41.69 4.35
N VAL A 78 15.39 -41.84 3.20
CA VAL A 78 16.21 -40.87 2.45
C VAL A 78 16.06 -39.42 2.93
N VAL A 79 17.07 -38.91 3.63
CA VAL A 79 17.26 -37.48 3.85
C VAL A 79 17.62 -36.87 2.50
N VAL A 80 16.69 -36.10 1.93
CA VAL A 80 17.04 -35.13 0.89
C VAL A 80 17.63 -33.95 1.65
N GLU A 81 18.96 -33.83 1.66
CA GLU A 81 19.63 -32.64 2.19
C GLU A 81 19.13 -31.42 1.40
N ASP A 82 18.51 -30.48 2.13
CA ASP A 82 18.27 -29.15 1.62
C ASP A 82 19.63 -28.46 1.44
N HIS A 83 20.00 -28.23 0.19
CA HIS A 83 21.24 -27.56 -0.18
C HIS A 83 21.22 -26.04 0.13
N TYR A 84 20.13 -25.51 0.68
CA TYR A 84 20.05 -24.15 1.20
C TYR A 84 19.60 -24.22 2.66
N GLY A 85 20.56 -24.21 3.59
CA GLY A 85 20.28 -24.14 5.02
C GLY A 85 19.57 -22.84 5.40
N GLU A 86 18.25 -22.80 5.27
CA GLU A 86 17.40 -21.87 5.99
C GLU A 86 17.20 -22.44 7.41
N ASP A 87 17.64 -21.66 8.40
CA ASP A 87 17.77 -21.99 9.81
C ASP A 87 16.70 -22.92 10.38
N SER A 88 17.12 -24.06 10.95
CA SER A 88 16.28 -24.94 11.78
C SER A 88 15.60 -24.23 12.96
N ALA A 89 16.08 -23.03 13.35
CA ALA A 89 15.46 -22.18 14.34
C ALA A 89 14.09 -21.59 13.89
N THR A 90 13.81 -21.57 12.58
CA THR A 90 12.53 -21.07 12.06
C THR A 90 11.39 -22.08 12.21
N GLU A 91 11.68 -23.39 12.22
CA GLU A 91 10.68 -24.45 12.42
C GLU A 91 10.18 -24.52 13.88
N GLU A 92 10.98 -24.08 14.84
CA GLU A 92 10.61 -24.06 16.27
C GLU A 92 9.66 -22.91 16.65
N LEU A 93 9.43 -21.97 15.73
CA LEU A 93 8.63 -20.79 16.02
C LEU A 93 7.12 -21.11 16.08
N PRO A 94 6.37 -20.57 17.06
CA PRO A 94 4.95 -20.83 17.18
C PRO A 94 4.17 -20.44 15.92
N ILE A 95 3.35 -21.34 15.40
CA ILE A 95 2.47 -21.07 14.26
C ILE A 95 1.02 -20.89 14.71
N MET A 96 0.25 -20.09 13.96
CA MET A 96 -1.19 -19.98 14.18
C MET A 96 -1.91 -21.22 13.58
N PRO A 97 -2.67 -21.99 14.38
CA PRO A 97 -3.36 -23.19 13.92
C PRO A 97 -4.66 -22.84 13.19
N TRP A 98 -4.54 -22.33 11.97
CA TRP A 98 -5.70 -21.93 11.15
C TRP A 98 -6.59 -23.14 10.80
N ALA A 99 -7.88 -23.04 11.08
CA ALA A 99 -8.89 -24.01 10.68
C ALA A 99 -9.74 -23.46 9.54
N PHE A 100 -10.01 -24.29 8.53
CA PHE A 100 -10.82 -23.93 7.36
C PHE A 100 -12.14 -24.67 7.38
N SER A 101 -13.23 -23.95 7.11
CA SER A 101 -14.57 -24.50 6.96
C SER A 101 -15.31 -23.79 5.83
N VAL A 102 -16.33 -24.45 5.27
CA VAL A 102 -17.14 -23.83 4.21
C VAL A 102 -17.98 -22.69 4.81
N ALA A 103 -17.76 -21.47 4.32
CA ALA A 103 -18.55 -20.32 4.72
C ALA A 103 -20.01 -20.45 4.23
N SER A 104 -20.96 -20.33 5.16
CA SER A 104 -22.40 -20.37 4.90
C SER A 104 -23.14 -19.49 5.91
N GLY A 105 -24.43 -19.24 5.68
CA GLY A 105 -25.27 -18.43 6.56
C GLY A 105 -24.69 -17.04 6.85
N TYR A 106 -24.77 -16.61 8.11
CA TYR A 106 -24.22 -15.32 8.53
C TYR A 106 -22.69 -15.24 8.44
N THR A 107 -21.95 -16.34 8.54
CA THR A 107 -20.50 -16.34 8.39
C THR A 107 -20.12 -15.85 6.99
N LEU A 108 -20.81 -16.34 5.95
CA LEU A 108 -20.62 -15.87 4.57
C LEU A 108 -21.07 -14.41 4.36
N LEU A 109 -22.17 -13.99 4.99
CA LEU A 109 -22.68 -12.61 4.86
C LEU A 109 -21.82 -11.57 5.56
N ARG A 110 -21.04 -11.97 6.57
CA ARG A 110 -20.16 -11.09 7.35
C ARG A 110 -18.73 -11.05 6.82
N ASP A 111 -18.36 -11.96 5.93
CA ASP A 111 -17.06 -11.95 5.27
C ASP A 111 -17.09 -10.99 4.06
N PRO A 112 -16.42 -9.81 4.13
CA PRO A 112 -16.45 -8.84 3.04
C PRO A 112 -15.82 -9.35 1.74
N HIS A 113 -14.93 -10.33 1.81
CA HIS A 113 -14.26 -10.92 0.65
C HIS A 113 -15.22 -11.75 -0.21
N HIS A 114 -16.22 -12.38 0.44
CA HIS A 114 -17.17 -13.28 -0.19
C HIS A 114 -18.60 -12.74 -0.26
N ASN A 115 -18.97 -11.78 0.58
CA ASN A 115 -20.31 -11.22 0.62
C ASN A 115 -20.66 -10.50 -0.70
N LYS A 116 -21.79 -10.90 -1.31
CA LYS A 116 -22.35 -10.29 -2.52
C LYS A 116 -23.59 -9.43 -2.23
N GLY A 117 -24.03 -9.37 -0.97
CA GLY A 117 -25.29 -8.74 -0.58
C GLY A 117 -26.47 -9.31 -1.39
N LEU A 118 -27.27 -8.44 -1.98
CA LEU A 118 -28.43 -8.87 -2.78
C LEU A 118 -28.06 -9.50 -4.13
N ALA A 119 -26.77 -9.54 -4.52
CA ALA A 119 -26.31 -10.19 -5.76
C ALA A 119 -26.09 -11.70 -5.60
N PHE A 120 -26.26 -12.27 -4.41
CA PHE A 120 -26.39 -13.73 -4.29
C PHE A 120 -27.62 -14.18 -5.09
N THR A 121 -27.41 -15.10 -6.03
CA THR A 121 -28.45 -15.74 -6.83
C THR A 121 -29.30 -16.68 -5.97
N GLU A 122 -30.50 -17.03 -6.42
CA GLU A 122 -31.35 -18.01 -5.71
C GLU A 122 -30.61 -19.32 -5.44
N LYS A 123 -29.85 -19.84 -6.42
CA LYS A 123 -29.06 -21.07 -6.27
C LYS A 123 -27.98 -20.95 -5.20
N GLU A 124 -27.25 -19.83 -5.18
CA GLU A 124 -26.24 -19.58 -4.13
C GLU A 124 -26.90 -19.45 -2.75
N ARG A 125 -28.07 -18.81 -2.67
CA ARG A 125 -28.80 -18.67 -1.41
C ARG A 125 -29.27 -20.01 -0.86
N ASP A 126 -29.77 -20.90 -1.71
CA ASP A 126 -30.17 -22.24 -1.32
C ASP A 126 -28.94 -23.09 -0.90
N ALA A 127 -27.85 -23.03 -1.67
CA ALA A 127 -26.65 -23.82 -1.43
C ALA A 127 -25.85 -23.39 -0.18
N HIS A 128 -25.85 -22.10 0.16
CA HIS A 128 -25.07 -21.55 1.28
C HIS A 128 -25.94 -21.16 2.48
N HIS A 129 -27.15 -21.70 2.59
CA HIS A 129 -28.06 -21.45 3.73
C HIS A 129 -28.35 -19.94 3.96
N LEU A 130 -28.55 -19.18 2.89
CA LEU A 130 -28.88 -17.75 2.94
C LEU A 130 -30.38 -17.47 2.71
N ARG A 131 -31.15 -18.46 2.28
CA ARG A 131 -32.59 -18.32 2.03
C ARG A 131 -33.31 -17.85 3.31
N GLY A 132 -34.07 -16.75 3.21
CA GLY A 132 -34.75 -16.12 4.34
C GLY A 132 -33.89 -15.11 5.12
N LEU A 133 -32.56 -15.12 4.96
CA LEU A 133 -31.67 -14.10 5.57
C LEU A 133 -31.59 -12.82 4.74
N LEU A 134 -31.90 -12.91 3.44
CA LEU A 134 -31.94 -11.79 2.51
C LEU A 134 -33.36 -11.62 1.96
N PRO A 135 -33.78 -10.38 1.65
CA PRO A 135 -35.01 -10.11 0.90
C PRO A 135 -35.07 -10.89 -0.43
N PRO A 136 -36.28 -11.21 -0.97
CA PRO A 136 -36.44 -12.05 -2.16
C PRO A 136 -35.80 -11.50 -3.44
N ALA A 137 -35.56 -10.20 -3.55
CA ALA A 137 -34.99 -9.61 -4.75
C ALA A 137 -33.52 -10.02 -4.93
N VAL A 138 -33.17 -10.48 -6.13
CA VAL A 138 -31.78 -10.60 -6.60
C VAL A 138 -31.42 -9.34 -7.38
N VAL A 139 -30.41 -8.61 -6.90
CA VAL A 139 -30.03 -7.29 -7.43
C VAL A 139 -28.62 -7.38 -8.02
N PRO A 140 -28.47 -7.21 -9.36
CA PRO A 140 -27.17 -7.23 -10.03
C PRO A 140 -26.19 -6.18 -9.48
N GLN A 141 -24.89 -6.44 -9.63
CA GLN A 141 -23.83 -5.59 -9.06
C GLN A 141 -23.94 -4.13 -9.56
N GLU A 142 -24.25 -3.93 -10.83
CA GLU A 142 -24.40 -2.63 -11.47
C GLU A 142 -25.54 -1.81 -10.84
N LEU A 143 -26.64 -2.46 -10.46
CA LEU A 143 -27.75 -1.79 -9.79
C LEU A 143 -27.41 -1.46 -8.34
N GLN A 144 -26.59 -2.29 -7.67
CA GLN A 144 -26.07 -1.96 -6.34
C GLN A 144 -25.12 -0.75 -6.39
N ILE A 145 -24.24 -0.66 -7.39
CA ILE A 145 -23.38 0.51 -7.64
C ILE A 145 -24.24 1.76 -7.80
N LYS A 146 -25.25 1.71 -8.67
CA LYS A 146 -26.17 2.84 -8.89
C LYS A 146 -26.86 3.29 -7.61
N LYS A 147 -27.32 2.35 -6.78
CA LYS A 147 -27.93 2.65 -5.47
C LYS A 147 -26.93 3.32 -4.53
N ILE A 148 -25.71 2.81 -4.44
CA ILE A 148 -24.68 3.37 -3.55
C ILE A 148 -24.27 4.77 -3.99
N MET A 149 -24.03 5.00 -5.29
CA MET A 149 -23.72 6.34 -5.80
C MET A 149 -24.85 7.33 -5.53
N HIS A 150 -26.11 6.92 -5.69
CA HIS A 150 -27.25 7.75 -5.36
C HIS A 150 -27.22 8.20 -3.89
N ASN A 151 -26.95 7.27 -2.97
CA ASN A 151 -26.86 7.58 -1.54
C ASN A 151 -25.62 8.43 -1.21
N LEU A 152 -24.46 8.12 -1.80
CA LEU A 152 -23.21 8.86 -1.54
C LEU A 152 -23.34 10.34 -1.90
N ARG A 153 -23.99 10.64 -3.02
CA ARG A 153 -24.23 12.02 -3.48
C ARG A 153 -25.20 12.81 -2.59
N GLN A 154 -25.99 12.13 -1.76
CA GLN A 154 -26.88 12.78 -0.79
C GLN A 154 -26.18 13.19 0.52
N TYR A 155 -25.01 12.61 0.83
CA TYR A 155 -24.24 13.08 1.98
C TYR A 155 -23.74 14.50 1.75
N GLN A 156 -23.86 15.31 2.80
CA GLN A 156 -23.61 16.74 2.78
C GLN A 156 -22.13 17.09 2.94
N VAL A 157 -21.37 16.27 3.68
CA VAL A 157 -19.94 16.51 3.94
C VAL A 157 -19.08 15.36 3.40
N PRO A 158 -17.86 15.64 2.89
CA PRO A 158 -16.97 14.62 2.35
C PRO A 158 -16.68 13.48 3.34
N LEU A 159 -16.48 13.80 4.63
CA LEU A 159 -16.19 12.81 5.66
C LEU A 159 -17.30 11.75 5.81
N GLN A 160 -18.58 12.12 5.64
CA GLN A 160 -19.68 11.15 5.66
C GLN A 160 -19.58 10.16 4.48
N ARG A 161 -19.16 10.66 3.30
CA ARG A 161 -18.91 9.81 2.14
C ARG A 161 -17.74 8.87 2.38
N TYR A 162 -16.66 9.36 3.00
CA TYR A 162 -15.52 8.55 3.41
C TYR A 162 -15.97 7.41 4.34
N MET A 163 -16.69 7.73 5.42
CA MET A 163 -17.18 6.72 6.36
C MET A 163 -18.08 5.69 5.68
N ALA A 164 -18.97 6.12 4.79
CA ALA A 164 -19.84 5.21 4.03
C ALA A 164 -19.06 4.31 3.05
N MET A 165 -17.95 4.81 2.49
CA MET A 165 -17.05 4.03 1.64
C MET A 165 -16.26 2.99 2.45
N MET A 166 -15.75 3.34 3.62
CA MET A 166 -15.08 2.39 4.52
C MET A 166 -16.06 1.31 5.03
N ASP A 167 -17.28 1.71 5.41
CA ASP A 167 -18.35 0.77 5.78
C ASP A 167 -18.75 -0.16 4.62
N LEU A 168 -18.55 0.26 3.36
CA LEU A 168 -18.77 -0.59 2.19
C LEU A 168 -17.61 -1.56 1.97
N GLN A 169 -16.37 -1.09 2.09
CA GLN A 169 -15.16 -1.92 1.97
C GLN A 169 -15.22 -3.10 2.92
N GLU A 170 -15.54 -2.85 4.19
CA GLU A 170 -15.65 -3.87 5.26
C GLU A 170 -16.94 -4.68 5.22
N ARG A 171 -17.83 -4.44 4.23
CA ARG A 171 -19.07 -5.22 4.05
C ARG A 171 -19.08 -6.02 2.76
N ASN A 172 -18.57 -5.47 1.66
CA ASN A 172 -18.55 -6.08 0.34
C ASN A 172 -17.39 -5.47 -0.47
N GLU A 173 -16.23 -6.11 -0.33
CA GLU A 173 -14.95 -5.66 -0.88
C GLU A 173 -15.01 -5.51 -2.41
N ARG A 174 -15.64 -6.48 -3.09
CA ARG A 174 -15.76 -6.47 -4.56
C ARG A 174 -16.63 -5.33 -5.06
N LEU A 175 -17.71 -5.03 -4.36
CA LEU A 175 -18.58 -3.91 -4.70
C LEU A 175 -17.91 -2.57 -4.44
N PHE A 176 -17.15 -2.44 -3.34
CA PHE A 176 -16.32 -1.27 -3.08
C PHE A 176 -15.34 -0.99 -4.22
N TYR A 177 -14.54 -1.98 -4.63
CA TYR A 177 -13.56 -1.78 -5.69
C TYR A 177 -14.20 -1.53 -7.05
N LYS A 178 -15.27 -2.25 -7.41
CA LYS A 178 -15.97 -2.01 -8.69
C LYS A 178 -16.58 -0.61 -8.75
N LEU A 179 -17.18 -0.15 -7.64
CA LEU A 179 -17.71 1.20 -7.50
C LEU A 179 -16.61 2.26 -7.67
N LEU A 180 -15.47 2.06 -7.00
CA LEU A 180 -14.32 2.97 -7.05
C LEU A 180 -13.70 3.04 -8.45
N ILE A 181 -13.51 1.90 -9.11
CA ILE A 181 -12.97 1.83 -10.48
C ILE A 181 -13.90 2.54 -11.47
N ASP A 182 -15.21 2.28 -11.41
CA ASP A 182 -16.18 2.85 -12.35
C ASP A 182 -16.39 4.37 -12.17
N ASN A 183 -16.05 4.92 -11.00
CA ASN A 183 -16.30 6.32 -10.63
C ASN A 183 -15.06 6.99 -10.04
N VAL A 184 -13.87 6.61 -10.53
CA VAL A 184 -12.59 6.97 -9.91
C VAL A 184 -12.41 8.47 -9.77
N GLU A 185 -12.76 9.27 -10.78
CA GLU A 185 -12.59 10.73 -10.73
C GLU A 185 -13.42 11.39 -9.61
N GLU A 186 -14.66 10.90 -9.38
CA GLU A 186 -15.55 11.44 -8.33
C GLU A 186 -15.19 10.91 -6.94
N LEU A 187 -14.71 9.67 -6.83
CA LEU A 187 -14.49 8.99 -5.56
C LEU A 187 -13.05 9.05 -5.05
N LEU A 188 -12.06 9.30 -5.90
CA LEU A 188 -10.67 9.50 -5.50
C LEU A 188 -10.51 10.58 -4.41
N PRO A 189 -11.14 11.78 -4.52
CA PRO A 189 -11.04 12.79 -3.47
C PRO A 189 -11.81 12.42 -2.20
N VAL A 190 -12.65 11.38 -2.23
CA VAL A 190 -13.37 10.86 -1.07
C VAL A 190 -12.54 9.82 -0.33
N VAL A 191 -11.99 8.81 -1.02
CA VAL A 191 -11.26 7.69 -0.39
C VAL A 191 -9.79 7.99 -0.14
N TYR A 192 -9.24 9.03 -0.78
CA TYR A 192 -7.86 9.46 -0.61
C TYR A 192 -7.80 10.98 -0.41
N THR A 193 -6.77 11.66 -0.92
CA THR A 193 -6.58 13.09 -0.69
C THR A 193 -7.68 13.95 -1.36
N PRO A 194 -8.23 14.97 -0.68
CA PRO A 194 -7.85 15.47 0.64
C PRO A 194 -8.62 14.84 1.82
N THR A 195 -9.74 14.15 1.57
CA THR A 195 -10.67 13.73 2.64
C THR A 195 -10.06 12.74 3.62
N VAL A 196 -9.16 11.86 3.16
CA VAL A 196 -8.44 10.92 4.04
C VAL A 196 -7.64 11.64 5.12
N GLY A 197 -7.10 12.83 4.84
CA GLY A 197 -6.40 13.64 5.85
C GLY A 197 -7.35 14.13 6.95
N GLU A 198 -8.55 14.58 6.58
CA GLU A 198 -9.60 14.92 7.57
C GLU A 198 -10.02 13.69 8.38
N ALA A 199 -10.15 12.53 7.72
CA ALA A 199 -10.45 11.28 8.39
C ALA A 199 -9.36 10.91 9.41
N CYS A 200 -8.08 11.04 9.06
CA CYS A 200 -6.96 10.84 10.00
C CYS A 200 -7.00 11.82 11.18
N GLN A 201 -7.38 13.08 10.97
CA GLN A 201 -7.51 14.03 12.09
C GLN A 201 -8.62 13.63 13.09
N LYS A 202 -9.67 12.97 12.60
CA LYS A 202 -10.86 12.58 13.37
C LYS A 202 -10.93 11.08 13.63
N TYR A 203 -9.86 10.33 13.34
CA TYR A 203 -9.91 8.87 13.19
C TYR A 203 -10.44 8.18 14.45
N GLY A 204 -10.01 8.62 15.64
CA GLY A 204 -10.51 8.09 16.90
C GLY A 204 -12.01 8.29 17.10
N SER A 205 -12.53 9.47 16.77
CA SER A 205 -13.97 9.79 16.89
C SER A 205 -14.87 9.08 15.86
N ILE A 206 -14.31 8.69 14.72
CA ILE A 206 -15.05 8.01 13.64
C ILE A 206 -14.74 6.51 13.54
N PHE A 207 -13.91 5.98 14.43
CA PHE A 207 -13.50 4.58 14.42
C PHE A 207 -14.71 3.66 14.59
N ARG A 208 -14.84 2.66 13.69
CA ARG A 208 -16.00 1.75 13.66
C ARG A 208 -15.58 0.30 13.48
N GLN A 209 -15.09 -0.02 12.29
CA GLN A 209 -14.53 -1.33 11.97
C GLN A 209 -13.01 -1.21 11.88
N PRO A 210 -12.26 -2.13 12.51
CA PRO A 210 -10.80 -2.10 12.44
C PRO A 210 -10.35 -2.41 11.01
N GLN A 211 -9.41 -1.61 10.50
CA GLN A 211 -8.72 -1.84 9.23
C GLN A 211 -7.21 -1.78 9.46
N GLY A 212 -6.48 -2.69 8.83
CA GLY A 212 -5.03 -2.80 8.98
C GLY A 212 -4.59 -3.40 10.31
N LEU A 213 -3.28 -3.30 10.57
CA LEU A 213 -2.61 -3.87 11.72
C LEU A 213 -1.80 -2.79 12.45
N TYR A 214 -1.90 -2.75 13.78
CA TYR A 214 -1.17 -1.80 14.60
C TYR A 214 -0.02 -2.53 15.30
N VAL A 215 1.19 -1.97 15.22
CA VAL A 215 2.37 -2.45 15.95
C VAL A 215 2.85 -1.28 16.80
N SER A 216 2.97 -1.47 18.11
CA SER A 216 3.30 -0.40 19.04
C SER A 216 4.60 -0.67 19.80
N LEU A 217 5.10 0.32 20.53
CA LEU A 217 6.23 0.12 21.46
C LEU A 217 5.96 -0.98 22.50
N ARG A 218 4.70 -1.26 22.83
CA ARG A 218 4.34 -2.33 23.78
C ARG A 218 4.53 -3.73 23.19
N ASP A 219 4.68 -3.81 21.87
CA ASP A 219 4.84 -5.07 21.13
C ASP A 219 6.32 -5.39 20.85
N LYS A 220 7.26 -4.59 21.37
CA LYS A 220 8.69 -4.85 21.26
C LYS A 220 9.03 -6.23 21.84
N GLY A 221 9.77 -7.02 21.08
CA GLY A 221 10.07 -8.43 21.32
C GLY A 221 8.98 -9.40 20.86
N LYS A 222 7.86 -8.91 20.31
CA LYS A 222 6.68 -9.69 19.93
C LYS A 222 6.08 -9.26 18.59
N VAL A 223 6.78 -8.47 17.79
CA VAL A 223 6.24 -7.94 16.52
C VAL A 223 5.83 -9.08 15.57
N LEU A 224 6.62 -10.17 15.54
CA LEU A 224 6.28 -11.36 14.75
C LEU A 224 4.97 -12.02 15.19
N GLU A 225 4.67 -12.04 16.49
CA GLU A 225 3.40 -12.56 17.03
C GLU A 225 2.22 -11.69 16.59
N VAL A 226 2.39 -10.36 16.60
CA VAL A 226 1.38 -9.43 16.10
C VAL A 226 1.08 -9.68 14.61
N LEU A 227 2.12 -9.84 13.78
CA LEU A 227 1.97 -10.13 12.35
C LEU A 227 1.24 -11.45 12.09
N ARG A 228 1.43 -12.48 12.93
CA ARG A 228 0.75 -13.77 12.81
C ARG A 228 -0.77 -13.70 12.99
N ASN A 229 -1.27 -12.68 13.68
CA ASN A 229 -2.72 -12.48 13.84
C ASN A 229 -3.40 -12.03 12.55
N TRP A 230 -2.66 -11.56 11.54
CA TRP A 230 -3.23 -11.20 10.26
C TRP A 230 -3.70 -12.45 9.49
N PRO A 231 -4.98 -12.51 9.07
CA PRO A 231 -5.56 -13.75 8.52
C PRO A 231 -5.08 -14.10 7.10
N HIS A 232 -4.46 -13.16 6.38
CA HIS A 232 -3.94 -13.40 5.04
C HIS A 232 -2.44 -13.70 5.08
N ARG A 233 -2.07 -14.93 4.72
CA ARG A 233 -0.66 -15.39 4.77
C ARG A 233 0.21 -14.85 3.63
N ASN A 234 -0.38 -14.67 2.45
CA ASN A 234 0.36 -14.34 1.23
C ASN A 234 0.36 -12.84 0.96
N ILE A 235 1.01 -12.09 1.86
CA ILE A 235 1.17 -10.63 1.70
C ILE A 235 2.25 -10.33 0.66
N GLN A 236 1.95 -9.36 -0.19
CA GLN A 236 2.82 -8.93 -1.28
C GLN A 236 3.14 -7.44 -1.19
N VAL A 237 2.23 -6.63 -0.64
CA VAL A 237 2.42 -5.18 -0.48
C VAL A 237 2.01 -4.76 0.93
N ILE A 238 2.96 -4.21 1.67
CA ILE A 238 2.74 -3.53 2.94
C ILE A 238 2.85 -2.03 2.68
N CYS A 239 1.87 -1.27 3.16
CA CYS A 239 2.00 0.18 3.28
C CYS A 239 2.07 0.50 4.76
N VAL A 240 3.15 1.13 5.20
CA VAL A 240 3.43 1.40 6.62
C VAL A 240 3.67 2.88 6.85
N THR A 241 3.17 3.39 7.98
CA THR A 241 3.40 4.76 8.46
C THR A 241 3.62 4.76 9.98
N ASP A 242 4.32 5.75 10.52
CA ASP A 242 4.32 6.06 11.96
C ASP A 242 3.45 7.28 12.31
N GLY A 243 2.78 7.85 11.31
CA GLY A 243 1.87 8.98 11.45
C GLY A 243 2.51 10.31 11.82
N GLU A 244 3.84 10.46 11.73
CA GLU A 244 4.53 11.69 12.18
C GLU A 244 4.30 12.88 11.23
N ARG A 245 4.08 12.62 9.94
CA ARG A 245 3.93 13.67 8.93
C ARG A 245 2.83 13.32 7.93
N ILE A 246 1.59 13.21 8.40
CA ILE A 246 0.44 12.96 7.53
C ILE A 246 0.22 14.16 6.60
N LEU A 247 0.59 14.03 5.33
CA LEU A 247 0.46 15.08 4.30
C LEU A 247 1.04 16.43 4.79
N GLY A 248 0.22 17.49 4.79
CA GLY A 248 0.51 18.81 5.38
C GLY A 248 -0.10 19.02 6.76
N LEU A 249 -0.61 17.97 7.40
CA LEU A 249 -1.35 18.04 8.67
C LEU A 249 -0.47 17.75 9.90
N GLY A 250 0.73 17.23 9.67
CA GLY A 250 1.72 16.96 10.71
C GLY A 250 1.46 15.65 11.45
N ASP A 251 1.83 15.61 12.72
CA ASP A 251 1.79 14.41 13.55
C ASP A 251 0.36 14.07 13.98
N LEU A 252 -0.14 12.92 13.52
CA LEU A 252 -1.43 12.35 13.90
C LEU A 252 -1.32 11.00 14.61
N GLY A 253 -0.10 10.55 14.93
CA GLY A 253 0.17 9.30 15.65
C GLY A 253 -0.54 8.10 15.03
N SER A 254 -1.13 7.25 15.88
CA SER A 254 -1.92 6.08 15.46
C SER A 254 -3.12 6.39 14.57
N GLN A 255 -3.59 7.64 14.53
CA GLN A 255 -4.68 8.03 13.64
C GLN A 255 -4.24 8.15 12.18
N GLY A 256 -2.94 8.04 11.90
CA GLY A 256 -2.38 7.98 10.56
C GLY A 256 -2.82 6.77 9.72
N MET A 257 -3.39 5.73 10.34
CA MET A 257 -3.82 4.47 9.68
C MET A 257 -4.70 4.68 8.44
N GLY A 258 -5.48 5.77 8.37
CA GLY A 258 -6.28 6.07 7.18
C GLY A 258 -5.45 6.18 5.89
N ILE A 259 -4.18 6.60 5.99
CA ILE A 259 -3.28 6.74 4.84
C ILE A 259 -2.89 5.39 4.23
N PRO A 260 -2.29 4.42 4.94
CA PRO A 260 -1.97 3.13 4.36
C PRO A 260 -3.21 2.36 3.90
N VAL A 261 -4.35 2.49 4.60
CA VAL A 261 -5.64 1.92 4.15
C VAL A 261 -6.05 2.52 2.79
N GLY A 262 -6.05 3.85 2.68
CA GLY A 262 -6.39 4.55 1.45
C GLY A 262 -5.43 4.22 0.31
N LYS A 263 -4.12 4.21 0.56
CA LYS A 263 -3.08 3.84 -0.42
C LYS A 263 -3.31 2.44 -0.98
N LEU A 264 -3.54 1.45 -0.13
CA LEU A 264 -3.71 0.07 -0.56
C LEU A 264 -5.05 -0.15 -1.31
N ALA A 265 -6.07 0.65 -1.01
CA ALA A 265 -7.26 0.70 -1.84
C ALA A 265 -6.96 1.19 -3.26
N LEU A 266 -6.05 2.17 -3.42
CA LEU A 266 -5.59 2.64 -4.74
C LEU A 266 -4.71 1.63 -5.45
N TYR A 267 -3.82 0.92 -4.73
CA TYR A 267 -3.05 -0.20 -5.30
C TYR A 267 -3.96 -1.24 -5.97
N THR A 268 -5.10 -1.52 -5.33
CA THR A 268 -6.08 -2.47 -5.87
C THR A 268 -6.87 -1.86 -7.02
N ALA A 269 -7.47 -0.68 -6.83
CA ALA A 269 -8.36 -0.07 -7.81
C ALA A 269 -7.64 0.40 -9.09
N LEU A 270 -6.43 0.94 -8.95
CA LEU A 270 -5.66 1.52 -10.06
C LEU A 270 -4.59 0.55 -10.57
N GLY A 271 -3.93 -0.17 -9.66
CA GLY A 271 -2.82 -1.07 -9.98
C GLY A 271 -3.21 -2.53 -10.17
N GLY A 272 -4.45 -2.92 -9.85
CA GLY A 272 -4.91 -4.32 -9.95
C GLY A 272 -4.25 -5.27 -8.96
N VAL A 273 -3.61 -4.76 -7.90
CA VAL A 273 -3.05 -5.60 -6.83
C VAL A 273 -4.19 -6.29 -6.08
N ARG A 274 -4.02 -7.56 -5.70
CA ARG A 274 -5.06 -8.29 -4.96
C ARG A 274 -5.19 -7.70 -3.55
N PRO A 275 -6.39 -7.30 -3.10
CA PRO A 275 -6.55 -6.67 -1.80
C PRO A 275 -6.22 -7.62 -0.64
N SER A 276 -6.47 -8.92 -0.80
CA SER A 276 -6.05 -9.97 0.16
C SER A 276 -4.53 -10.14 0.28
N ALA A 277 -3.74 -9.51 -0.59
CA ALA A 277 -2.28 -9.49 -0.55
C ALA A 277 -1.73 -8.12 -0.06
N CYS A 278 -2.61 -7.22 0.33
CA CYS A 278 -2.29 -5.90 0.86
C CYS A 278 -2.41 -5.91 2.39
N LEU A 279 -1.45 -5.28 3.07
CA LEU A 279 -1.44 -5.16 4.53
C LEU A 279 -1.14 -3.71 4.95
N PRO A 280 -2.15 -2.94 5.40
CA PRO A 280 -1.94 -1.62 5.97
C PRO A 280 -1.38 -1.74 7.38
N ILE A 281 -0.31 -1.01 7.69
CA ILE A 281 0.31 -1.02 9.03
C ILE A 281 0.51 0.40 9.55
N THR A 282 0.26 0.58 10.85
CA THR A 282 0.70 1.77 11.59
C THR A 282 1.62 1.37 12.73
N ILE A 283 2.80 2.01 12.80
CA ILE A 283 3.76 1.86 13.88
C ILE A 283 3.50 2.94 14.93
N ASP A 284 2.97 2.57 16.09
CA ASP A 284 2.66 3.49 17.18
C ASP A 284 3.81 3.60 18.19
N VAL A 285 4.58 4.66 18.04
CA VAL A 285 5.66 5.04 18.98
C VAL A 285 5.27 6.19 19.89
N GLY A 286 3.97 6.52 19.97
CA GLY A 286 3.46 7.73 20.60
C GLY A 286 3.24 8.87 19.59
N THR A 287 2.83 10.03 20.10
CA THR A 287 2.61 11.24 19.30
C THR A 287 3.06 12.49 20.05
N ASN A 288 3.64 13.44 19.32
CA ASN A 288 3.98 14.76 19.87
C ASN A 288 2.81 15.74 19.79
N ASN A 289 1.69 15.35 19.18
CA ASN A 289 0.50 16.18 19.06
C ASN A 289 -0.26 16.30 20.40
N GLU A 290 -0.09 17.44 21.07
CA GLU A 290 -0.75 17.73 22.36
C GLU A 290 -2.27 17.64 22.29
N LYS A 291 -2.88 17.99 21.15
CA LYS A 291 -4.33 17.90 21.00
C LYS A 291 -4.78 16.44 21.12
N LEU A 292 -4.07 15.51 20.48
CA LEU A 292 -4.39 14.09 20.51
C LEU A 292 -4.07 13.46 21.87
N LEU A 293 -2.98 13.85 22.52
CA LEU A 293 -2.66 13.37 23.87
C LEU A 293 -3.79 13.69 24.88
N ASN A 294 -4.41 14.86 24.72
CA ASN A 294 -5.52 15.32 25.55
C ASN A 294 -6.91 14.92 25.04
N ASP A 295 -7.03 14.28 23.88
CA ASP A 295 -8.32 13.88 23.29
C ASP A 295 -8.76 12.52 23.85
N GLU A 296 -9.91 12.45 24.52
CA GLU A 296 -10.46 11.22 25.10
C GLU A 296 -10.69 10.09 24.07
N PHE A 297 -10.89 10.44 22.79
CA PHE A 297 -11.10 9.48 21.71
C PHE A 297 -9.82 9.06 20.99
N TYR A 298 -8.65 9.58 21.37
CA TYR A 298 -7.39 9.14 20.78
C TYR A 298 -7.15 7.65 21.02
N ILE A 299 -6.85 6.93 19.93
CA ILE A 299 -6.74 5.46 19.88
C ILE A 299 -5.32 4.93 20.07
N GLY A 300 -4.31 5.81 20.09
CA GLY A 300 -2.91 5.40 20.20
C GLY A 300 -2.34 5.46 21.63
N LEU A 301 -1.04 5.20 21.73
CA LEU A 301 -0.27 5.36 22.95
C LEU A 301 -0.28 6.84 23.39
N ARG A 302 -0.86 7.11 24.56
CA ARG A 302 -0.93 8.44 25.19
C ARG A 302 0.41 8.86 25.81
N GLN A 303 1.43 8.93 24.98
CA GLN A 303 2.78 9.33 25.33
C GLN A 303 3.43 10.09 24.17
N LYS A 304 4.47 10.85 24.46
CA LYS A 304 5.32 11.47 23.44
C LYS A 304 6.02 10.43 22.60
N ARG A 305 6.43 10.81 21.38
CA ARG A 305 7.14 9.90 20.47
C ARG A 305 8.43 9.40 21.11
N ALA A 306 8.66 8.09 21.07
CA ALA A 306 9.98 7.54 21.30
C ALA A 306 10.95 8.05 20.21
N THR A 307 12.21 8.27 20.59
CA THR A 307 13.25 8.77 19.69
C THR A 307 14.55 8.02 19.95
N GLY A 308 15.54 8.17 19.06
CA GLY A 308 16.83 7.51 19.24
C GLY A 308 16.69 5.98 19.23
N GLU A 309 17.50 5.29 20.03
CA GLU A 309 17.66 3.84 20.00
C GLU A 309 16.33 3.07 20.11
N GLU A 310 15.43 3.47 21.01
CA GLU A 310 14.15 2.79 21.22
C GLU A 310 13.29 2.72 19.95
N TYR A 311 13.24 3.80 19.16
CA TYR A 311 12.53 3.83 17.87
C TYR A 311 13.21 2.90 16.85
N HIS A 312 14.55 2.95 16.78
CA HIS A 312 15.31 2.18 15.80
C HIS A 312 15.24 0.68 16.07
N GLU A 313 15.28 0.25 17.34
CA GLU A 313 15.16 -1.14 17.73
C GLU A 313 13.78 -1.72 17.33
N LEU A 314 12.69 -0.98 17.56
CA LEU A 314 11.35 -1.43 17.13
C LEU A 314 11.25 -1.54 15.60
N MET A 315 11.81 -0.57 14.88
CA MET A 315 11.80 -0.58 13.42
C MET A 315 12.66 -1.71 12.84
N GLU A 316 13.82 -1.99 13.44
CA GLU A 316 14.65 -3.15 13.08
C GLU A 316 13.93 -4.46 13.31
N GLU A 317 13.30 -4.63 14.49
CA GLU A 317 12.48 -5.80 14.80
C GLU A 317 11.33 -5.96 13.79
N PHE A 318 10.62 -4.87 13.48
CA PHE A 318 9.54 -4.87 12.51
C PHE A 318 10.00 -5.32 11.12
N MET A 319 11.08 -4.73 10.60
CA MET A 319 11.58 -5.08 9.27
C MET A 319 12.07 -6.53 9.22
N ALA A 320 12.77 -6.99 10.27
CA ALA A 320 13.20 -8.37 10.39
C ALA A 320 12.00 -9.35 10.45
N ALA A 321 10.99 -9.03 11.26
CA ALA A 321 9.80 -9.86 11.40
C ALA A 321 8.99 -9.93 10.09
N VAL A 322 8.86 -8.82 9.36
CA VAL A 322 8.22 -8.78 8.03
C VAL A 322 8.95 -9.68 7.03
N LYS A 323 10.27 -9.57 6.93
CA LYS A 323 11.08 -10.44 6.08
C LYS A 323 10.93 -11.91 6.48
N GLN A 324 10.95 -12.20 7.77
CA GLN A 324 10.85 -13.56 8.29
C GLN A 324 9.49 -14.21 7.98
N ILE A 325 8.39 -13.48 8.08
CA ILE A 325 7.04 -14.05 7.89
C ILE A 325 6.55 -14.02 6.43
N TYR A 326 6.95 -13.01 5.64
CA TYR A 326 6.47 -12.80 4.26
C TYR A 326 7.54 -12.99 3.18
N GLY A 327 8.80 -13.19 3.57
CA GLY A 327 9.93 -13.46 2.68
C GLY A 327 10.51 -12.21 2.00
N GLU A 328 11.58 -12.42 1.24
CA GLU A 328 12.41 -11.35 0.62
C GLU A 328 11.69 -10.51 -0.44
N LYS A 329 10.57 -11.01 -0.98
CA LYS A 329 9.87 -10.41 -2.14
C LYS A 329 8.71 -9.49 -1.74
N VAL A 330 8.39 -9.39 -0.45
CA VAL A 330 7.34 -8.49 0.01
C VAL A 330 7.76 -7.04 -0.23
N LEU A 331 6.92 -6.25 -0.89
CA LEU A 331 7.12 -4.82 -1.05
C LEU A 331 6.72 -4.11 0.24
N ILE A 332 7.61 -3.30 0.79
CA ILE A 332 7.34 -2.44 1.95
C ILE A 332 7.39 -0.98 1.48
N GLN A 333 6.22 -0.36 1.37
CA GLN A 333 6.10 1.06 1.10
C GLN A 333 6.04 1.85 2.41
N PHE A 334 7.00 2.74 2.61
CA PHE A 334 6.98 3.74 3.67
C PHE A 334 6.18 4.96 3.22
N GLU A 335 5.30 5.47 4.09
CA GLU A 335 4.42 6.59 3.80
C GLU A 335 4.31 7.55 5.00
N ASP A 336 4.33 8.86 4.74
CA ASP A 336 4.03 9.92 5.72
C ASP A 336 4.90 9.88 7.01
N PHE A 337 6.14 9.44 6.88
CA PHE A 337 7.18 9.59 7.92
C PHE A 337 7.72 11.03 7.93
N ALA A 338 8.31 11.47 9.04
CA ALA A 338 9.04 12.74 9.02
C ALA A 338 10.35 12.65 8.21
N ASN A 339 10.72 13.75 7.55
CA ASN A 339 11.90 13.87 6.67
C ASN A 339 13.14 13.11 7.14
N HIS A 340 13.55 13.31 8.39
CA HIS A 340 14.76 12.68 8.91
C HIS A 340 14.66 11.14 8.96
N ASN A 341 13.53 10.61 9.41
CA ASN A 341 13.27 9.17 9.45
C ASN A 341 13.08 8.61 8.04
N ALA A 342 12.28 9.25 7.19
CA ALA A 342 12.02 8.78 5.83
C ALA A 342 13.33 8.52 5.03
N PHE A 343 14.26 9.48 5.04
CA PHE A 343 15.57 9.32 4.38
C PHE A 343 16.43 8.22 5.02
N ASN A 344 16.49 8.16 6.35
CA ASN A 344 17.29 7.16 7.06
C ASN A 344 16.77 5.74 6.81
N LEU A 345 15.45 5.54 6.90
CA LEU A 345 14.78 4.27 6.66
C LEU A 345 15.02 3.79 5.22
N LEU A 346 14.79 4.68 4.24
CA LEU A 346 15.00 4.34 2.84
C LEU A 346 16.47 3.98 2.55
N ALA A 347 17.43 4.76 3.05
CA ALA A 347 18.86 4.50 2.85
C ALA A 347 19.35 3.21 3.55
N LYS A 348 18.77 2.88 4.70
CA LYS A 348 19.13 1.67 5.46
C LYS A 348 18.53 0.41 4.84
N TYR A 349 17.21 0.39 4.61
CA TYR A 349 16.50 -0.83 4.24
C TYR A 349 16.48 -1.13 2.74
N SER A 350 16.76 -0.15 1.86
CA SER A 350 16.94 -0.41 0.41
C SER A 350 18.05 -1.40 0.05
N LYS A 351 18.99 -1.63 0.98
CA LYS A 351 20.09 -2.59 0.81
C LYS A 351 19.70 -4.02 1.17
N SER A 352 18.62 -4.21 1.93
CA SER A 352 18.26 -5.50 2.52
C SER A 352 16.82 -5.93 2.26
N HIS A 353 15.94 -5.04 1.82
CA HIS A 353 14.52 -5.31 1.59
C HIS A 353 14.05 -4.63 0.30
N LEU A 354 12.98 -5.16 -0.29
CA LEU A 354 12.26 -4.48 -1.37
C LEU A 354 11.43 -3.34 -0.77
N VAL A 355 12.03 -2.16 -0.69
CA VAL A 355 11.38 -0.96 -0.12
C VAL A 355 11.17 0.13 -1.15
N PHE A 356 10.15 0.94 -0.89
CA PHE A 356 9.81 2.12 -1.66
C PHE A 356 9.29 3.19 -0.71
N ASN A 357 9.53 4.47 -0.98
CA ASN A 357 8.89 5.57 -0.27
C ASN A 357 8.21 6.49 -1.31
N ASP A 358 6.89 6.60 -1.27
CA ASP A 358 6.13 7.33 -2.30
C ASP A 358 6.34 8.84 -2.21
N ASP A 359 6.45 9.37 -0.99
CA ASP A 359 6.68 10.80 -0.74
C ASP A 359 7.99 11.30 -1.37
N ILE A 360 9.04 10.47 -1.35
CA ILE A 360 10.34 10.76 -1.95
C ILE A 360 10.38 10.32 -3.42
N GLN A 361 10.23 9.01 -3.68
CA GLN A 361 10.50 8.40 -4.98
C GLN A 361 9.31 8.49 -5.94
N GLY A 362 8.09 8.31 -5.42
CA GLY A 362 6.86 8.42 -6.21
C GLY A 362 6.62 9.85 -6.70
N THR A 363 6.72 10.82 -5.79
CA THR A 363 6.64 12.25 -6.10
C THR A 363 7.72 12.66 -7.12
N ALA A 364 8.96 12.19 -6.95
CA ALA A 364 10.03 12.45 -7.93
C ALA A 364 9.67 11.92 -9.33
N SER A 365 9.18 10.68 -9.40
CA SER A 365 8.82 10.01 -10.65
C SER A 365 7.70 10.74 -11.40
N VAL A 366 6.61 11.09 -10.72
CA VAL A 366 5.47 11.77 -11.37
C VAL A 366 5.82 13.19 -11.82
N VAL A 367 6.66 13.92 -11.06
CA VAL A 367 7.10 15.26 -11.46
C VAL A 367 8.05 15.20 -12.66
N LEU A 368 9.00 14.27 -12.67
CA LEU A 368 9.87 14.06 -13.83
C LEU A 368 9.05 13.68 -15.08
N ALA A 369 8.05 12.81 -14.94
CA ALA A 369 7.14 12.47 -16.04
C ALA A 369 6.41 13.72 -16.57
N GLY A 370 5.97 14.61 -15.69
CA GLY A 370 5.37 15.90 -16.04
C GLY A 370 6.34 16.81 -16.80
N LEU A 371 7.59 16.94 -16.35
CA LEU A 371 8.63 17.72 -17.02
C LEU A 371 8.93 17.17 -18.43
N LEU A 372 9.11 15.84 -18.56
CA LEU A 372 9.31 15.19 -19.85
C LEU A 372 8.12 15.39 -20.79
N ALA A 373 6.89 15.36 -20.27
CA ALA A 373 5.70 15.66 -21.05
C ALA A 373 5.66 17.14 -21.50
N ALA A 374 6.04 18.08 -20.64
CA ALA A 374 6.11 19.50 -20.96
C ALA A 374 7.15 19.78 -22.06
N LEU A 375 8.35 19.17 -21.97
CA LEU A 375 9.41 19.32 -22.98
C LEU A 375 8.98 18.85 -24.39
N LYS A 376 8.09 17.86 -24.49
CA LYS A 376 7.52 17.45 -25.78
C LYS A 376 6.66 18.54 -26.44
N VAL A 377 6.16 19.50 -25.66
CA VAL A 377 5.33 20.62 -26.15
C VAL A 377 6.18 21.86 -26.38
N VAL A 378 7.04 22.23 -25.44
CA VAL A 378 7.82 23.47 -25.50
C VAL A 378 9.15 23.33 -26.25
N GLY A 379 9.62 22.10 -26.47
CA GLY A 379 10.92 21.79 -27.06
C GLY A 379 12.08 21.86 -26.04
N GLY A 380 13.26 21.48 -26.50
CA GLY A 380 14.49 21.45 -25.70
C GLY A 380 14.71 20.15 -24.91
N THR A 381 15.79 20.13 -24.13
CA THR A 381 16.21 18.97 -23.32
C THR A 381 16.25 19.29 -21.83
N LEU A 382 16.23 18.26 -20.96
CA LEU A 382 16.34 18.48 -19.51
C LEU A 382 17.66 19.19 -19.14
N ALA A 383 18.75 18.89 -19.85
CA ALA A 383 20.08 19.45 -19.57
C ALA A 383 20.20 20.95 -19.92
N GLU A 384 19.33 21.47 -20.79
CA GLU A 384 19.30 22.88 -21.20
C GLU A 384 18.68 23.78 -20.13
N HIS A 385 17.84 23.22 -19.25
CA HIS A 385 17.07 23.98 -18.28
C HIS A 385 17.85 24.22 -16.97
N THR A 386 17.50 25.32 -16.29
CA THR A 386 17.87 25.61 -14.90
C THR A 386 16.63 25.46 -14.03
N TYR A 387 16.76 24.73 -12.93
CA TYR A 387 15.63 24.36 -12.07
C TYR A 387 15.74 25.09 -10.73
N LEU A 388 14.63 25.67 -10.27
CA LEU A 388 14.52 26.30 -8.97
C LEU A 388 13.33 25.72 -8.21
N PHE A 389 13.58 25.22 -7.00
CA PHE A 389 12.57 24.63 -6.13
C PHE A 389 12.29 25.52 -4.93
N LEU A 390 11.00 25.77 -4.64
CA LEU A 390 10.57 26.29 -3.34
C LEU A 390 10.18 25.12 -2.44
N GLY A 391 11.04 24.81 -1.47
CA GLY A 391 10.91 23.67 -0.56
C GLY A 391 12.01 22.63 -0.77
N ALA A 392 12.80 22.39 0.27
CA ALA A 392 13.89 21.41 0.28
C ALA A 392 13.65 20.31 1.33
N GLY A 393 12.44 19.74 1.32
CA GLY A 393 12.09 18.53 2.08
C GLY A 393 12.18 17.26 1.23
N GLU A 394 11.53 16.18 1.67
CA GLU A 394 11.48 14.87 0.98
C GLU A 394 11.22 14.99 -0.53
N ALA A 395 10.07 15.56 -0.88
CA ALA A 395 9.66 15.74 -2.27
C ALA A 395 10.67 16.59 -3.07
N GLY A 396 11.05 17.77 -2.57
CA GLY A 396 11.92 18.69 -3.29
C GLY A 396 13.27 18.09 -3.64
N THR A 397 13.95 17.47 -2.66
CA THR A 397 15.25 16.84 -2.92
C THR A 397 15.14 15.53 -3.70
N GLY A 398 14.05 14.76 -3.52
CA GLY A 398 13.80 13.55 -4.32
C GLY A 398 13.61 13.87 -5.80
N ILE A 399 12.79 14.88 -6.11
CA ILE A 399 12.57 15.35 -7.49
C ILE A 399 13.90 15.84 -8.10
N ALA A 400 14.63 16.70 -7.36
CA ALA A 400 15.91 17.24 -7.80
C ALA A 400 16.91 16.13 -8.15
N GLU A 401 17.02 15.10 -7.31
CA GLU A 401 17.92 13.97 -7.52
C GLU A 401 17.53 13.15 -8.76
N LEU A 402 16.23 12.90 -8.96
CA LEU A 402 15.77 12.12 -10.12
C LEU A 402 15.92 12.89 -11.43
N ILE A 403 15.74 14.22 -11.42
CA ILE A 403 16.07 15.09 -12.56
C ILE A 403 17.57 15.01 -12.88
N ALA A 404 18.44 15.18 -11.87
CA ALA A 404 19.89 15.11 -12.06
C ALA A 404 20.32 13.74 -12.61
N LEU A 405 19.73 12.65 -12.12
CA LEU A 405 19.98 11.29 -12.60
C LEU A 405 19.56 11.12 -14.06
N GLU A 406 18.38 11.62 -14.44
CA GLU A 406 17.91 11.53 -15.83
C GLU A 406 18.76 12.38 -16.77
N ILE A 407 19.17 13.59 -16.37
CA ILE A 407 20.14 14.40 -17.12
C ILE A 407 21.46 13.63 -17.29
N SER A 408 21.97 13.02 -16.22
CA SER A 408 23.19 12.21 -16.26
C SER A 408 23.07 11.04 -17.24
N LYS A 409 21.94 10.33 -17.25
CA LYS A 409 21.68 9.25 -18.23
C LYS A 409 21.63 9.74 -19.67
N GLN A 410 20.99 10.89 -19.92
CA GLN A 410 20.86 11.45 -21.28
C GLN A 410 22.18 12.00 -21.81
N THR A 411 23.02 12.58 -20.94
CA THR A 411 24.25 13.27 -21.33
C THR A 411 25.53 12.46 -21.11
N SER A 412 25.44 11.35 -20.37
CA SER A 412 26.59 10.59 -19.85
C SER A 412 27.53 11.41 -18.94
N ALA A 413 27.11 12.60 -18.49
CA ALA A 413 27.87 13.42 -17.55
C ALA A 413 27.75 12.85 -16.12
N PRO A 414 28.77 13.02 -15.27
CA PRO A 414 28.69 12.66 -13.86
C PRO A 414 27.50 13.36 -13.17
N ILE A 415 26.85 12.66 -12.23
CA ILE A 415 25.66 13.20 -11.54
C ILE A 415 25.95 14.54 -10.85
N GLU A 416 27.14 14.73 -10.29
CA GLU A 416 27.56 15.98 -9.65
C GLU A 416 27.55 17.19 -10.60
N GLU A 417 27.91 16.99 -11.87
CA GLU A 417 27.82 18.03 -12.89
C GLU A 417 26.36 18.35 -13.23
N CYS A 418 25.51 17.33 -13.24
CA CYS A 418 24.08 17.46 -13.54
C CYS A 418 23.33 18.22 -12.43
N ARG A 419 23.82 18.21 -11.19
CA ARG A 419 23.24 18.96 -10.06
C ARG A 419 23.48 20.47 -10.13
N LYS A 420 24.50 20.95 -10.87
CA LYS A 420 24.92 22.37 -10.88
C LYS A 420 23.85 23.35 -11.37
N LYS A 421 22.86 22.89 -12.14
CA LYS A 421 21.74 23.70 -12.64
C LYS A 421 20.47 23.57 -11.80
N ILE A 422 20.55 22.91 -10.65
CA ILE A 422 19.39 22.62 -9.80
C ILE A 422 19.59 23.32 -8.45
N TRP A 423 18.67 24.23 -8.15
CA TRP A 423 18.70 25.11 -7.00
C TRP A 423 17.49 24.90 -6.11
N LEU A 424 17.69 24.95 -4.80
CA LEU A 424 16.62 24.74 -3.82
C LEU A 424 16.59 25.87 -2.81
N VAL A 425 15.38 26.31 -2.44
CA VAL A 425 15.11 27.32 -1.41
C VAL A 425 14.38 26.63 -0.25
N ASP A 426 14.86 26.79 0.98
CA ASP A 426 14.16 26.35 2.19
C ASP A 426 13.64 27.54 3.01
N SER A 427 13.12 27.27 4.21
CA SER A 427 12.57 28.32 5.09
C SER A 427 13.59 29.39 5.51
N LYS A 428 14.89 29.18 5.27
CA LYS A 428 15.96 30.13 5.55
C LYS A 428 16.58 30.72 4.28
N GLY A 429 16.00 30.47 3.09
CA GLY A 429 16.48 30.97 1.80
C GLY A 429 17.18 29.91 0.95
N LEU A 430 17.93 30.36 -0.05
CA LEU A 430 18.66 29.54 -1.02
C LEU A 430 19.69 28.64 -0.32
N ILE A 431 19.76 27.37 -0.74
CA ILE A 431 20.78 26.41 -0.29
C ILE A 431 22.08 26.69 -1.05
N VAL A 432 23.11 27.13 -0.33
CA VAL A 432 24.41 27.55 -0.88
C VAL A 432 25.57 27.03 -0.02
N ASP A 433 26.78 26.98 -0.56
CA ASP A 433 27.96 26.37 0.08
C ASP A 433 28.28 27.00 1.46
N SER A 434 28.09 28.32 1.62
CA SER A 434 28.26 29.01 2.90
C SER A 434 27.34 28.51 4.02
N ARG A 435 26.22 27.84 3.66
CA ARG A 435 25.26 27.23 4.60
C ARG A 435 25.48 25.73 4.83
N LYS A 436 26.42 25.08 4.13
CA LYS A 436 26.57 23.61 4.07
C LYS A 436 26.74 22.91 5.42
N ASN A 437 27.36 23.58 6.40
CA ASN A 437 27.55 23.06 7.77
C ASN A 437 26.29 23.16 8.64
N SER A 438 25.30 23.96 8.24
CA SER A 438 24.07 24.24 8.99
C SER A 438 22.82 23.55 8.43
N VAL A 439 22.96 22.82 7.33
CA VAL A 439 21.86 22.11 6.64
C VAL A 439 21.95 20.60 6.85
N GLN A 440 20.81 19.94 6.76
CA GLN A 440 20.73 18.48 6.82
C GLN A 440 21.57 17.82 5.72
N SER A 441 22.06 16.60 5.96
CA SER A 441 22.94 15.86 5.03
C SER A 441 22.37 15.77 3.61
N PHE A 442 21.08 15.48 3.46
CA PHE A 442 20.40 15.35 2.17
C PHE A 442 20.29 16.66 1.37
N LYS A 443 20.52 17.83 2.01
CA LYS A 443 20.57 19.14 1.33
C LYS A 443 21.96 19.50 0.81
N LYS A 444 23.02 18.91 1.37
CA LYS A 444 24.41 19.26 1.06
C LYS A 444 24.81 19.11 -0.42
N PRO A 445 24.31 18.12 -1.18
CA PRO A 445 24.63 18.01 -2.61
C PRO A 445 24.13 19.17 -3.47
N TRP A 446 23.22 20.00 -2.94
CA TRP A 446 22.61 21.13 -3.63
C TRP A 446 23.16 22.48 -3.18
N ALA A 447 24.13 22.47 -2.26
CA ALA A 447 24.77 23.67 -1.72
C ALA A 447 25.91 24.12 -2.64
N HIS A 448 25.55 24.73 -3.76
CA HIS A 448 26.49 25.26 -4.74
C HIS A 448 27.09 26.58 -4.28
N GLU A 449 28.21 26.99 -4.87
CA GLU A 449 28.81 28.30 -4.63
C GLU A 449 27.92 29.40 -5.22
N HIS A 450 27.34 30.22 -4.34
CA HIS A 450 26.53 31.39 -4.69
C HIS A 450 26.35 32.29 -3.45
N GLU A 451 26.05 33.56 -3.67
CA GLU A 451 25.68 34.49 -2.59
C GLU A 451 24.39 34.03 -1.88
N PRO A 452 24.27 34.20 -0.55
CA PRO A 452 23.04 33.86 0.17
C PRO A 452 21.88 34.76 -0.29
N LEU A 453 20.78 34.14 -0.71
CA LEU A 453 19.52 34.82 -1.03
C LEU A 453 18.43 34.34 -0.07
N THR A 454 17.68 35.28 0.51
CA THR A 454 16.68 34.97 1.54
C THR A 454 15.27 34.81 0.98
N THR A 455 14.96 35.43 -0.15
CA THR A 455 13.63 35.38 -0.76
C THR A 455 13.64 34.55 -2.03
N LEU A 456 12.47 33.94 -2.34
CA LEU A 456 12.28 33.27 -3.62
C LEU A 456 12.38 34.26 -4.79
N TYR A 457 11.91 35.49 -4.61
CA TYR A 457 11.95 36.50 -5.66
C TYR A 457 13.39 36.78 -6.09
N ASP A 458 14.30 36.97 -5.14
CA ASP A 458 15.71 37.22 -5.45
C ASP A 458 16.33 36.01 -6.15
N ALA A 459 15.97 34.78 -5.72
CA ALA A 459 16.46 33.55 -6.35
C ALA A 459 15.93 33.35 -7.78
N VAL A 460 14.78 33.92 -8.14
CA VAL A 460 14.22 33.88 -9.51
C VAL A 460 14.91 34.88 -10.44
N GLN A 461 15.47 35.97 -9.90
CA GLN A 461 16.16 36.99 -10.69
C GLN A 461 17.62 36.61 -11.05
N PHE A 462 18.15 35.57 -10.41
CA PHE A 462 19.50 35.04 -10.62
C PHE A 462 19.69 34.42 -12.02
#